data_AF-A0A958EFP0-F1
#
_entry.id   AF-A0A958EFP0-F1
#
_cell.length_a   1.000
_cell.length_b   1.000
_cell.length_c   1.000
_cell.angle_alpha   90.00
_cell.angle_beta   90.00
_cell.angle_gamma   90.00
#
_symmetry.space_group_name_H-M   'P 1'
#
loop_
_entity.id
_entity.type
_entity.pdbx_description
1 polymer ?
#
loop_
_entity_poly.entity_id
_entity_poly.type
_entity_poly.pdbx_seq_one_letter_code
_entity_poly.pdbx_strand_id
1 'polypeptide(L)'
;MKFSLSSLLAGAALLLATASAQTDFSAQNTYYTIESQTQEGMTLLFEFPEPVVESVSSQQPTLKRFSFPGMVQNNLPGLPQLPVLSVPLMVPGDRTDIRITPLETQAYPGFQVILFDDKVAGEVPENSLIANRAVLVEPEPEAAAMTFPEKICQVEALGQFRDYMLHTLIVYPLLNRPDGQTFFKKFRVQITYPNAGATLNSVPAEEADLLQKLVINDRQMNRVNPLQPQLKFANLEKSSAFQGTARVRLIVDSDDIYQVRGADLEEAGINLSDIDPRTLRLENRGLEVAFFLIGDRDGEFNAEDYLEFWGEPNQRTLIDQYPDVYSDPFTDENVYWLSWGGDPGARMVEESGSITTDTPGEFNPSFFFTSTQHFEENRRFERQGASYQEKLSYQRDQWFFDSGIKAVGKQQYEFELIHPDESSFNPVTVSVMMAGKSFGAAFNDVPIAHDVQVWLNNGFVGSAPGNWFDQDTARIANVGNST
;
A
#
# COMPACT_ATOMS: atom_id res chain seq x y z
N MET A 1 -33.17 4.84 38.67
CA MET A 1 -33.44 5.62 37.44
C MET A 1 -32.68 4.97 36.30
N LYS A 2 -33.41 4.43 35.33
CA LYS A 2 -32.87 3.95 34.05
C LYS A 2 -32.59 5.16 33.16
N PHE A 3 -31.47 5.17 32.45
CA PHE A 3 -31.45 5.47 31.01
C PHE A 3 -30.35 4.65 30.35
N SER A 4 -30.74 4.06 29.24
CA SER A 4 -30.00 3.18 28.33
C SER A 4 -29.66 4.00 27.10
N LEU A 5 -28.43 3.92 26.60
CA LEU A 5 -28.14 4.16 25.19
C LEU A 5 -27.34 2.96 24.66
N SER A 6 -28.03 2.18 23.83
CA SER A 6 -27.52 1.06 23.04
C SER A 6 -27.26 1.55 21.62
N SER A 7 -25.99 1.53 21.19
CA SER A 7 -25.58 1.41 19.79
C SER A 7 -24.07 1.13 19.75
N LEU A 8 -23.68 -0.12 19.92
CA LEU A 8 -22.37 -0.60 19.50
C LEU A 8 -22.53 -1.13 18.07
N LEU A 9 -22.02 -0.39 17.09
CA LEU A 9 -21.66 -0.97 15.79
C LEU A 9 -20.55 -1.99 16.06
N ALA A 10 -20.91 -3.27 16.09
CA ALA A 10 -19.95 -4.34 15.95
C ALA A 10 -19.54 -4.40 14.47
N GLY A 11 -18.49 -3.66 14.10
CA GLY A 11 -17.78 -3.90 12.86
C GLY A 11 -17.10 -5.26 12.98
N ALA A 12 -17.60 -6.25 12.23
CA ALA A 12 -16.96 -7.55 12.15
C ALA A 12 -15.60 -7.37 11.46
N ALA A 13 -14.52 -7.42 12.25
CA ALA A 13 -13.18 -7.57 11.72
C ALA A 13 -13.05 -8.99 11.15
N LEU A 14 -13.30 -9.15 9.86
CA LEU A 14 -12.94 -10.36 9.14
C LEU A 14 -11.41 -10.36 9.01
N LEU A 15 -10.72 -11.06 9.91
CA LEU A 15 -9.29 -11.30 9.77
C LEU A 15 -9.06 -12.13 8.51
N LEU A 16 -8.67 -11.46 7.42
CA LEU A 16 -8.03 -12.10 6.28
C LEU A 16 -6.69 -12.64 6.76
N ALA A 17 -6.65 -13.92 7.12
CA ALA A 17 -5.40 -14.64 7.23
C ALA A 17 -4.74 -14.63 5.84
N THR A 18 -3.75 -13.75 5.65
CA THR A 18 -2.83 -13.83 4.51
C THR A 18 -1.98 -15.07 4.68
N ALA A 19 -2.53 -16.23 4.31
CA ALA A 19 -1.71 -17.37 3.97
C ALA A 19 -1.02 -17.04 2.65
N SER A 20 0.30 -16.88 2.69
CA SER A 20 1.18 -16.92 1.53
C SER A 20 1.16 -18.33 0.93
N ALA A 21 0.05 -18.67 0.29
CA ALA A 21 0.00 -19.69 -0.72
C ALA A 21 -0.36 -18.95 -2.01
N GLN A 22 0.57 -18.95 -2.97
CA GLN A 22 0.25 -18.73 -4.38
C GLN A 22 -0.89 -19.70 -4.73
N THR A 23 -2.12 -19.22 -4.62
CA THR A 23 -3.29 -19.92 -5.11
C THR A 23 -3.42 -19.44 -6.53
N ASP A 24 -2.94 -20.27 -7.45
CA ASP A 24 -3.30 -20.19 -8.85
C ASP A 24 -4.83 -20.00 -8.94
N PHE A 25 -5.26 -18.79 -9.33
CA PHE A 25 -6.65 -18.45 -9.61
C PHE A 25 -7.23 -19.23 -10.82
N SER A 26 -6.49 -20.21 -11.36
CA SER A 26 -6.75 -20.91 -12.62
C SER A 26 -7.36 -22.32 -12.46
N ALA A 27 -7.53 -22.84 -11.24
CA ALA A 27 -8.24 -24.11 -11.01
C ALA A 27 -9.68 -23.86 -10.52
N GLN A 28 -10.59 -23.51 -11.44
CA GLN A 28 -12.01 -23.28 -11.13
C GLN A 28 -12.74 -24.61 -10.77
N ASN A 29 -12.68 -25.02 -9.50
CA ASN A 29 -13.75 -25.79 -8.89
C ASN A 29 -14.84 -24.81 -8.44
N THR A 30 -15.67 -24.34 -9.36
CA THR A 30 -16.74 -23.40 -9.05
C THR A 30 -17.93 -24.17 -8.48
N TYR A 31 -18.25 -23.95 -7.20
CA TYR A 31 -19.41 -24.54 -6.50
C TYR A 31 -20.77 -23.97 -6.92
N TYR A 32 -20.79 -23.08 -7.92
CA TYR A 32 -22.00 -22.42 -8.37
C TYR A 32 -22.01 -22.19 -9.88
N THR A 33 -23.20 -22.02 -10.41
CA THR A 33 -23.45 -21.57 -11.78
C THR A 33 -24.36 -20.34 -11.75
N ILE A 34 -24.09 -19.39 -12.65
CA ILE A 34 -24.95 -18.21 -12.83
C ILE A 34 -26.07 -18.61 -13.79
N GLU A 35 -27.27 -18.86 -13.25
CA GLU A 35 -28.45 -19.21 -14.07
C GLU A 35 -29.02 -17.97 -14.78
N SER A 36 -28.99 -16.82 -14.11
CA SER A 36 -29.41 -15.55 -14.70
C SER A 36 -28.71 -14.36 -14.07
N GLN A 37 -28.50 -13.32 -14.87
CA GLN A 37 -27.97 -12.03 -14.42
C GLN A 37 -28.64 -10.96 -15.27
N THR A 38 -29.48 -10.18 -14.61
CA THR A 38 -30.30 -9.12 -15.23
C THR A 38 -29.88 -7.77 -14.66
N GLN A 39 -30.61 -6.72 -14.99
CA GLN A 39 -30.36 -5.41 -14.40
C GLN A 39 -30.89 -5.27 -12.95
N GLU A 40 -31.83 -6.13 -12.54
CA GLU A 40 -32.54 -6.06 -11.25
C GLU A 40 -32.04 -7.08 -10.23
N GLY A 41 -31.20 -8.02 -10.66
CA GLY A 41 -30.77 -9.11 -9.81
C GLY A 41 -29.99 -10.19 -10.53
N MET A 42 -29.55 -11.18 -9.77
CA MET A 42 -28.92 -12.39 -10.30
C MET A 42 -29.42 -13.64 -9.58
N THR A 43 -29.34 -14.77 -10.26
CA THR A 43 -29.70 -16.08 -9.72
C THR A 43 -28.53 -17.03 -9.84
N LEU A 44 -28.12 -17.60 -8.71
CA LEU A 44 -27.03 -18.54 -8.57
C LEU A 44 -27.59 -19.90 -8.17
N LEU A 45 -27.14 -20.97 -8.83
CA LEU A 45 -27.38 -22.34 -8.40
C LEU A 45 -26.09 -22.86 -7.77
N PHE A 46 -26.13 -23.15 -6.48
CA PHE A 46 -25.03 -23.77 -5.75
C PHE A 46 -25.20 -25.29 -5.74
N GLU A 47 -24.10 -26.01 -5.99
CA GLU A 47 -24.03 -27.46 -5.96
C GLU A 47 -22.68 -27.88 -5.34
N PHE A 48 -22.76 -28.59 -4.21
CA PHE A 48 -21.61 -29.03 -3.46
C PHE A 48 -21.44 -30.56 -3.56
N PRO A 49 -20.21 -31.09 -3.67
CA PRO A 49 -19.94 -32.51 -3.53
C PRO A 49 -20.20 -32.95 -2.08
N GLU A 50 -20.13 -34.25 -1.81
CA GLU A 50 -20.18 -34.72 -0.42
C GLU A 50 -19.00 -34.13 0.38
N PRO A 51 -19.24 -33.61 1.61
CA PRO A 51 -18.17 -33.10 2.45
C PRO A 51 -17.21 -34.20 2.89
N VAL A 52 -15.94 -33.85 3.02
CA VAL A 52 -14.97 -34.68 3.75
C VAL A 52 -15.23 -34.48 5.25
N VAL A 53 -15.61 -35.55 5.94
CA VAL A 53 -15.95 -35.54 7.37
C VAL A 53 -14.87 -36.26 8.16
N GLU A 54 -14.13 -35.51 8.97
CA GLU A 54 -13.04 -36.03 9.78
C GLU A 54 -13.43 -36.07 11.26
N SER A 55 -13.06 -37.14 11.96
CA SER A 55 -13.14 -37.17 13.43
C SER A 55 -12.00 -36.37 14.01
N VAL A 56 -12.32 -35.39 14.86
CA VAL A 56 -11.30 -34.51 15.47
C VAL A 56 -10.58 -35.20 16.63
N SER A 57 -11.30 -36.02 17.39
CA SER A 57 -10.78 -36.73 18.55
C SER A 57 -11.16 -38.21 18.49
N SER A 58 -10.22 -39.08 18.85
CA SER A 58 -10.50 -40.51 19.01
C SER A 58 -11.38 -40.81 20.23
N GLN A 59 -11.39 -39.90 21.23
CA GLN A 59 -12.20 -40.02 22.45
C GLN A 59 -13.63 -39.48 22.26
N GLN A 60 -13.84 -38.58 21.30
CA GLN A 60 -15.13 -37.98 20.98
C GLN A 60 -15.48 -38.18 19.49
N PRO A 61 -15.98 -39.37 19.11
CA PRO A 61 -16.24 -39.69 17.71
C PRO A 61 -17.38 -38.86 17.10
N THR A 62 -18.21 -38.21 17.91
CA THR A 62 -19.28 -37.30 17.48
C THR A 62 -18.77 -35.91 17.11
N LEU A 63 -17.55 -35.54 17.52
CA LEU A 63 -16.93 -34.25 17.21
C LEU A 63 -16.27 -34.34 15.84
N LYS A 64 -16.83 -33.61 14.88
CA LYS A 64 -16.48 -33.66 13.46
C LYS A 64 -15.93 -32.34 12.95
N ARG A 65 -15.09 -32.45 11.93
CA ARG A 65 -14.70 -31.34 11.07
C ARG A 65 -15.18 -31.63 9.66
N PHE A 66 -15.88 -30.67 9.06
CA PHE A 66 -16.36 -30.75 7.69
C PHE A 66 -15.49 -29.89 6.80
N SER A 67 -15.11 -30.41 5.63
CA SER A 67 -14.34 -29.65 4.65
C SER A 67 -14.78 -29.98 3.22
N PHE A 68 -14.58 -29.01 2.33
CA PHE A 68 -14.79 -29.14 0.90
C PHE A 68 -13.50 -28.70 0.19
N PRO A 69 -13.09 -29.36 -0.90
CA PRO A 69 -11.88 -28.99 -1.63
C PRO A 69 -11.85 -27.51 -2.07
N GLY A 70 -10.90 -26.72 -1.58
CA GLY A 70 -10.78 -25.29 -1.96
C GLY A 70 -11.71 -24.33 -1.21
N MET A 71 -12.48 -24.81 -0.22
CA MET A 71 -13.16 -23.93 0.74
C MET A 71 -12.30 -23.71 1.99
N VAL A 72 -12.40 -22.53 2.57
CA VAL A 72 -11.77 -22.19 3.85
C VAL A 72 -12.74 -22.42 5.01
N GLN A 73 -12.22 -22.44 6.24
CA GLN A 73 -13.04 -22.44 7.44
C GLN A 73 -13.30 -20.99 7.87
N ASN A 74 -14.46 -20.72 8.46
CA ASN A 74 -14.82 -19.36 8.94
C ASN A 74 -13.91 -18.82 10.05
N ASN A 75 -13.30 -19.70 10.86
CA ASN A 75 -12.36 -19.34 11.94
C ASN A 75 -12.83 -18.17 12.82
N LEU A 76 -14.11 -18.15 13.17
CA LEU A 76 -14.67 -17.14 14.04
C LEU A 76 -14.57 -17.61 15.50
N PRO A 77 -13.85 -16.88 16.38
CA PRO A 77 -13.63 -17.32 17.76
C PRO A 77 -14.94 -17.55 18.51
N GLY A 78 -15.04 -18.70 19.19
CA GLY A 78 -16.21 -19.09 19.99
C GLY A 78 -17.44 -19.53 19.19
N LEU A 79 -17.37 -19.54 17.84
CA LEU A 79 -18.46 -20.00 16.98
C LEU A 79 -18.17 -21.38 16.38
N PRO A 80 -19.22 -22.15 16.01
CA PRO A 80 -19.09 -23.37 15.23
C PRO A 80 -18.20 -23.18 14.00
N GLN A 81 -17.11 -23.95 13.91
CA GLN A 81 -16.22 -23.90 12.76
C GLN A 81 -16.85 -24.65 11.59
N LEU A 82 -17.22 -23.90 10.55
CA LEU A 82 -17.88 -24.43 9.36
C LEU A 82 -17.12 -23.99 8.09
N PRO A 83 -17.11 -24.82 7.05
CA PRO A 83 -16.57 -24.44 5.76
C PRO A 83 -17.42 -23.32 5.16
N VAL A 84 -16.77 -22.31 4.61
CA VAL A 84 -17.38 -21.10 4.07
C VAL A 84 -16.82 -20.80 2.69
N LEU A 85 -17.71 -20.43 1.77
CA LEU A 85 -17.37 -19.99 0.43
C LEU A 85 -17.65 -18.50 0.32
N SER A 86 -16.66 -17.74 -0.13
CA SER A 86 -16.77 -16.31 -0.40
C SER A 86 -16.84 -16.09 -1.90
N VAL A 87 -17.92 -15.46 -2.37
CA VAL A 87 -18.13 -15.16 -3.79
C VAL A 87 -18.17 -13.64 -3.97
N PRO A 88 -17.09 -13.01 -4.47
CA PRO A 88 -17.04 -11.56 -4.57
C PRO A 88 -18.02 -11.02 -5.61
N LEU A 89 -18.69 -9.91 -5.27
CA LEU A 89 -19.66 -9.23 -6.12
C LEU A 89 -19.66 -7.73 -5.83
N MET A 90 -20.27 -6.94 -6.72
CA MET A 90 -20.54 -5.52 -6.47
C MET A 90 -22.03 -5.28 -6.36
N VAL A 91 -22.46 -4.51 -5.37
CA VAL A 91 -23.88 -4.21 -5.16
C VAL A 91 -24.21 -2.86 -5.83
N PRO A 92 -25.12 -2.81 -6.83
CA PRO A 92 -25.49 -1.57 -7.53
C PRO A 92 -26.34 -0.56 -6.72
N GLY A 93 -26.45 -0.73 -5.40
CA GLY A 93 -27.36 0.03 -4.55
C GLY A 93 -27.05 -0.15 -3.07
N ASP A 94 -27.90 0.44 -2.22
CA ASP A 94 -27.75 0.45 -0.77
C ASP A 94 -28.34 -0.80 -0.07
N ARG A 95 -29.09 -1.61 -0.82
CA ARG A 95 -29.80 -2.77 -0.30
C ARG A 95 -29.72 -3.97 -1.22
N THR A 96 -29.58 -5.15 -0.62
CA THR A 96 -29.76 -6.44 -1.29
C THR A 96 -30.86 -7.24 -0.58
N ASP A 97 -31.73 -7.87 -1.36
CA ASP A 97 -32.68 -8.86 -0.87
C ASP A 97 -32.28 -10.23 -1.39
N ILE A 98 -32.08 -11.19 -0.48
CA ILE A 98 -31.64 -12.54 -0.80
C ILE A 98 -32.78 -13.52 -0.51
N ARG A 99 -33.15 -14.30 -1.53
CA ARG A 99 -34.09 -15.41 -1.40
C ARG A 99 -33.37 -16.73 -1.67
N ILE A 100 -33.45 -17.64 -0.71
CA ILE A 100 -32.81 -18.95 -0.77
C ILE A 100 -33.88 -20.02 -0.96
N THR A 101 -33.69 -20.90 -1.93
CA THR A 101 -34.58 -22.03 -2.21
C THR A 101 -33.78 -23.32 -2.14
N PRO A 102 -33.87 -24.07 -1.02
CA PRO A 102 -33.26 -25.40 -0.91
C PRO A 102 -33.82 -26.34 -1.99
N LEU A 103 -32.95 -27.11 -2.63
CA LEU A 103 -33.33 -28.09 -3.65
C LEU A 103 -32.99 -29.52 -3.21
N GLU A 104 -31.84 -29.69 -2.56
CA GLU A 104 -31.40 -30.97 -1.99
C GLU A 104 -30.69 -30.72 -0.67
N THR A 105 -31.12 -31.42 0.38
CA THR A 105 -30.56 -31.32 1.73
C THR A 105 -30.34 -32.68 2.34
N GLN A 106 -29.29 -32.80 3.15
CA GLN A 106 -28.94 -34.01 3.89
C GLN A 106 -28.70 -33.67 5.36
N ALA A 107 -29.16 -34.52 6.27
CA ALA A 107 -28.94 -34.36 7.70
C ALA A 107 -27.79 -35.26 8.18
N TYR A 108 -26.95 -34.72 9.06
CA TYR A 108 -25.93 -35.44 9.83
C TYR A 108 -26.29 -35.39 11.32
N PRO A 109 -27.20 -36.27 11.78
CA PRO A 109 -27.70 -36.23 13.15
C PRO A 109 -26.62 -36.61 14.16
N GLY A 110 -26.58 -35.90 15.30
CA GLY A 110 -25.68 -36.20 16.41
C GLY A 110 -24.21 -35.84 16.18
N PHE A 111 -23.85 -35.25 15.04
CA PHE A 111 -22.51 -34.71 14.82
C PHE A 111 -22.42 -33.28 15.36
N GLN A 112 -21.45 -33.06 16.22
CA GLN A 112 -21.06 -31.75 16.74
C GLN A 112 -19.86 -31.24 15.95
N VAL A 113 -19.75 -29.92 15.77
CA VAL A 113 -18.60 -29.30 15.13
C VAL A 113 -17.71 -28.65 16.16
N ILE A 114 -16.42 -28.59 15.85
CA ILE A 114 -15.42 -27.93 16.68
C ILE A 114 -15.65 -26.42 16.74
N LEU A 115 -15.21 -25.79 17.83
CA LEU A 115 -15.09 -24.34 17.90
C LEU A 115 -13.69 -23.92 17.46
N PHE A 116 -13.60 -22.72 16.91
CA PHE A 116 -12.32 -22.05 16.74
C PHE A 116 -12.02 -21.22 18.00
N ASP A 117 -10.80 -21.35 18.54
CA ASP A 117 -10.26 -20.50 19.60
C ASP A 117 -9.02 -19.78 19.05
N ASP A 118 -8.98 -18.46 19.23
CA ASP A 118 -7.85 -17.60 18.81
C ASP A 118 -6.71 -17.60 19.84
N LYS A 119 -6.92 -18.20 21.02
CA LYS A 119 -5.88 -18.34 22.04
C LYS A 119 -4.91 -19.44 21.69
N VAL A 120 -3.64 -19.09 21.57
CA VAL A 120 -2.54 -20.05 21.41
C VAL A 120 -2.33 -20.78 22.75
N ALA A 121 -2.46 -22.10 22.76
CA ALA A 121 -2.15 -22.90 23.95
C ALA A 121 -0.62 -23.09 24.09
N GLY A 122 -0.03 -22.43 25.09
CA GLY A 122 1.36 -22.65 25.54
C GLY A 122 2.35 -21.55 25.13
N GLU A 123 3.49 -21.49 25.85
CA GLU A 123 4.64 -20.63 25.51
C GLU A 123 5.11 -20.91 24.08
N VAL A 124 5.05 -19.89 23.22
CA VAL A 124 5.52 -19.95 21.83
C VAL A 124 7.03 -19.70 21.83
N PRO A 125 7.87 -20.61 21.30
CA PRO A 125 9.29 -20.31 21.12
C PRO A 125 9.45 -19.17 20.10
N GLU A 126 10.30 -18.18 20.43
CA GLU A 126 10.52 -16.90 19.73
C GLU A 126 10.77 -16.96 18.20
N ASN A 127 10.93 -18.15 17.60
CA ASN A 127 11.25 -18.34 16.18
C ASN A 127 10.17 -19.08 15.37
N SER A 128 8.96 -19.31 15.90
CA SER A 128 7.86 -19.84 15.07
C SER A 128 7.09 -18.70 14.41
N LEU A 129 7.34 -18.50 13.11
CA LEU A 129 6.37 -17.85 12.23
C LEU A 129 5.04 -18.58 12.41
N ILE A 130 4.00 -17.85 12.83
CA ILE A 130 2.71 -18.34 13.30
C ILE A 130 2.17 -19.45 12.39
N ALA A 131 2.47 -20.69 12.74
CA ALA A 131 1.73 -21.84 12.25
C ALA A 131 0.46 -21.86 13.10
N ASN A 132 -0.66 -21.43 12.51
CA ASN A 132 -2.02 -21.57 13.03
C ASN A 132 -2.23 -22.99 13.57
N ARG A 133 -1.91 -23.22 14.84
CA ARG A 133 -2.46 -24.36 15.57
C ARG A 133 -3.80 -23.89 16.07
N ALA A 134 -4.85 -24.20 15.31
CA ALA A 134 -6.20 -24.18 15.84
C ALA A 134 -6.18 -25.02 17.12
N VAL A 135 -6.35 -24.37 18.27
CA VAL A 135 -6.57 -25.11 19.51
C VAL A 135 -7.96 -25.68 19.38
N LEU A 136 -8.03 -27.01 19.30
CA LEU A 136 -9.28 -27.74 19.19
C LEU A 136 -9.96 -27.67 20.55
N VAL A 137 -10.91 -26.76 20.69
CA VAL A 137 -11.70 -26.62 21.91
C VAL A 137 -13.02 -27.34 21.70
N GLU A 138 -13.36 -28.23 22.64
CA GLU A 138 -14.67 -28.86 22.68
C GLU A 138 -15.74 -27.77 22.83
N PRO A 139 -16.85 -27.84 22.11
CA PRO A 139 -17.87 -26.82 22.22
C PRO A 139 -18.45 -26.82 23.64
N GLU A 140 -18.38 -25.67 24.32
CA GLU A 140 -19.15 -25.44 25.54
C GLU A 140 -20.64 -25.75 25.27
N PRO A 141 -21.41 -26.24 26.27
CA PRO A 141 -22.78 -26.71 26.06
C PRO A 141 -23.70 -25.72 25.34
N GLU A 142 -23.47 -24.43 25.52
CA GLU A 142 -24.20 -23.34 24.88
C GLU A 142 -23.89 -23.21 23.37
N ALA A 143 -22.61 -23.32 22.99
CA ALA A 143 -22.16 -23.25 21.60
C ALA A 143 -22.54 -24.52 20.81
N ALA A 144 -22.52 -25.69 21.46
CA ALA A 144 -23.00 -26.95 20.87
C ALA A 144 -24.50 -26.91 20.52
N ALA A 145 -25.29 -26.10 21.24
CA ALA A 145 -26.72 -25.91 21.02
C ALA A 145 -27.04 -24.69 20.13
N MET A 146 -26.05 -24.00 19.57
CA MET A 146 -26.26 -22.79 18.79
C MET A 146 -26.70 -23.13 17.35
N THR A 147 -27.71 -22.44 16.82
CA THR A 147 -27.97 -22.48 15.38
C THR A 147 -27.02 -21.52 14.66
N PHE A 148 -26.14 -22.03 13.79
CA PHE A 148 -25.14 -21.21 13.10
C PHE A 148 -24.85 -21.75 11.68
N PRO A 149 -24.76 -20.89 10.65
CA PRO A 149 -25.06 -19.46 10.68
C PRO A 149 -26.56 -19.18 10.84
N GLU A 150 -26.95 -17.95 11.18
CA GLU A 150 -28.38 -17.56 11.16
C GLU A 150 -28.97 -17.61 9.74
N LYS A 151 -28.14 -17.28 8.74
CA LYS A 151 -28.47 -17.33 7.31
C LYS A 151 -27.36 -18.06 6.57
N ILE A 152 -27.71 -19.04 5.75
CA ILE A 152 -26.73 -19.80 4.95
C ILE A 152 -26.15 -19.00 3.77
N CYS A 153 -26.78 -17.88 3.41
CA CYS A 153 -26.24 -16.92 2.45
C CYS A 153 -26.47 -15.49 2.94
N GLN A 154 -25.43 -14.66 2.89
CA GLN A 154 -25.53 -13.23 3.17
C GLN A 154 -24.53 -12.44 2.34
N VAL A 155 -24.88 -11.20 2.00
CA VAL A 155 -23.97 -10.26 1.35
C VAL A 155 -23.37 -9.36 2.41
N GLU A 156 -22.04 -9.28 2.45
CA GLU A 156 -21.29 -8.42 3.35
C GLU A 156 -20.36 -7.49 2.60
N ALA A 157 -20.03 -6.36 3.20
CA ALA A 157 -18.97 -5.48 2.72
C ALA A 157 -17.62 -6.20 2.81
N LEU A 158 -16.93 -6.34 1.67
CA LEU A 158 -15.57 -6.87 1.63
C LEU A 158 -14.54 -5.77 1.86
N GLY A 159 -14.83 -4.56 1.35
CA GLY A 159 -13.97 -3.39 1.47
C GLY A 159 -13.97 -2.57 0.19
N GLN A 160 -13.16 -1.50 0.20
CA GLN A 160 -13.00 -0.63 -0.97
C GLN A 160 -11.84 -1.13 -1.84
N PHE A 161 -12.11 -1.29 -3.13
CA PHE A 161 -11.08 -1.50 -4.15
C PHE A 161 -11.10 -0.32 -5.12
N ARG A 162 -10.03 0.50 -5.07
CA ARG A 162 -9.96 1.81 -5.74
C ARG A 162 -11.18 2.65 -5.37
N ASP A 163 -11.96 3.07 -6.35
CA ASP A 163 -13.16 3.86 -6.11
C ASP A 163 -14.40 2.98 -5.91
N TYR A 164 -14.33 1.65 -5.80
CA TYR A 164 -15.52 0.80 -5.76
C TYR A 164 -15.66 0.02 -4.46
N MET A 165 -16.88 -0.03 -3.92
CA MET A 165 -17.20 -0.87 -2.78
C MET A 165 -17.41 -2.32 -3.22
N LEU A 166 -16.47 -3.19 -2.87
CA LEU A 166 -16.62 -4.62 -3.06
C LEU A 166 -17.43 -5.24 -1.94
N HIS A 167 -18.23 -6.22 -2.31
CA HIS A 167 -19.00 -7.04 -1.41
C HIS A 167 -18.65 -8.52 -1.64
N THR A 168 -19.02 -9.37 -0.72
CA THR A 168 -18.91 -10.82 -0.87
C THR A 168 -20.23 -11.45 -0.49
N LEU A 169 -20.69 -12.40 -1.31
CA LEU A 169 -21.72 -13.34 -0.91
C LEU A 169 -21.02 -14.46 -0.11
N ILE A 170 -21.24 -14.46 1.19
CA ILE A 170 -20.80 -15.51 2.10
C ILE A 170 -21.82 -16.65 2.03
N VAL A 171 -21.33 -17.86 1.77
CA VAL A 171 -22.15 -19.05 1.56
C VAL A 171 -21.67 -20.18 2.46
N TYR A 172 -22.58 -20.65 3.32
CA TYR A 172 -22.39 -21.83 4.16
C TYR A 172 -23.19 -23.00 3.60
N PRO A 173 -22.54 -24.07 3.10
CA PRO A 173 -23.25 -25.28 2.70
C PRO A 173 -23.77 -26.07 3.91
N LEU A 174 -23.30 -25.76 5.12
CA LEU A 174 -23.68 -26.45 6.36
C LEU A 174 -24.34 -25.47 7.33
N LEU A 175 -25.37 -25.95 8.00
CA LEU A 175 -26.04 -25.27 9.11
C LEU A 175 -25.94 -26.14 10.35
N ASN A 176 -25.26 -25.63 11.37
CA ASN A 176 -25.22 -26.20 12.70
C ASN A 176 -26.56 -26.01 13.40
N ARG A 177 -27.03 -27.07 14.03
CA ARG A 177 -28.22 -27.10 14.89
C ARG A 177 -27.96 -27.95 16.13
N PRO A 178 -28.75 -27.78 17.21
CA PRO A 178 -28.62 -28.61 18.42
C PRO A 178 -28.70 -30.12 18.18
N ASP A 179 -29.42 -30.55 17.13
CA ASP A 179 -29.66 -31.95 16.78
C ASP A 179 -28.66 -32.51 15.74
N GLY A 180 -27.77 -31.67 15.21
CA GLY A 180 -26.75 -32.05 14.25
C GLY A 180 -26.57 -31.04 13.11
N GLN A 181 -25.91 -31.46 12.04
CA GLN A 181 -25.65 -30.59 10.88
C GLN A 181 -26.69 -30.80 9.79
N THR A 182 -27.12 -29.73 9.15
CA THR A 182 -27.88 -29.80 7.90
C THR A 182 -27.02 -29.32 6.74
N PHE A 183 -26.75 -30.22 5.81
CA PHE A 183 -26.02 -29.98 4.59
C PHE A 183 -26.98 -29.62 3.46
N PHE A 184 -26.77 -28.45 2.87
CA PHE A 184 -27.46 -27.97 1.69
C PHE A 184 -26.63 -28.32 0.46
N LYS A 185 -26.79 -29.55 -0.02
CA LYS A 185 -26.07 -30.08 -1.19
C LYS A 185 -26.36 -29.28 -2.45
N LYS A 186 -27.62 -28.87 -2.61
CA LYS A 186 -28.04 -28.06 -3.75
C LYS A 186 -29.08 -27.04 -3.33
N PHE A 187 -28.87 -25.78 -3.70
CA PHE A 187 -29.85 -24.71 -3.45
C PHE A 187 -29.66 -23.55 -4.42
N ARG A 188 -30.76 -22.82 -4.63
CA ARG A 188 -30.78 -21.64 -5.48
C ARG A 188 -30.79 -20.37 -4.62
N VAL A 189 -29.96 -19.41 -4.98
CA VAL A 189 -29.90 -18.09 -4.36
C VAL A 189 -30.29 -17.05 -5.40
N GLN A 190 -31.37 -16.32 -5.12
CA GLN A 190 -31.79 -15.17 -5.92
C GLN A 190 -31.45 -13.90 -5.15
N ILE A 191 -30.61 -13.06 -5.74
CA ILE A 191 -30.23 -11.75 -5.20
C ILE A 191 -30.97 -10.68 -6.01
N THR A 192 -31.72 -9.82 -5.33
CA THR A 192 -32.48 -8.72 -5.92
C THR A 192 -31.94 -7.38 -5.41
N TYR A 193 -31.91 -6.40 -6.31
CA TYR A 193 -31.45 -5.03 -6.03
C TYR A 193 -32.65 -4.06 -6.10
N PRO A 194 -33.45 -3.94 -5.03
CA PRO A 194 -34.73 -3.21 -5.05
C PRO A 194 -34.60 -1.72 -5.41
N ASN A 195 -33.40 -1.14 -5.23
CA ASN A 195 -33.08 0.25 -5.56
C ASN A 195 -31.82 0.34 -6.45
N ALA A 196 -31.63 -0.56 -7.41
CA ALA A 196 -30.57 -0.37 -8.40
C ALA A 196 -30.81 0.97 -9.10
N GLY A 197 -30.00 1.99 -8.77
CA GLY A 197 -30.21 3.37 -9.20
C GLY A 197 -30.33 3.49 -10.72
N ALA A 198 -30.99 4.57 -11.17
CA ALA A 198 -30.93 4.95 -12.58
C ALA A 198 -29.47 5.10 -13.01
N THR A 199 -29.14 4.54 -14.17
CA THR A 199 -27.82 4.52 -14.83
C THR A 199 -26.92 5.71 -14.48
N LEU A 200 -25.73 5.45 -13.95
CA LEU A 200 -24.68 6.46 -13.71
C LEU A 200 -23.29 5.88 -14.04
N ASN A 201 -22.51 6.69 -14.76
CA ASN A 201 -21.08 6.60 -15.10
C ASN A 201 -20.54 5.27 -15.67
N SER A 202 -19.99 5.32 -16.88
CA SER A 202 -19.24 4.20 -17.46
C SER A 202 -17.95 3.94 -16.66
N VAL A 203 -17.79 2.72 -16.14
CA VAL A 203 -16.51 2.23 -15.61
C VAL A 203 -15.46 2.30 -16.74
N PRO A 204 -14.30 2.96 -16.53
CA PRO A 204 -13.20 2.97 -17.50
C PRO A 204 -12.78 1.56 -17.94
N ALA A 205 -12.34 1.40 -19.18
CA ALA A 205 -12.05 0.07 -19.76
C ALA A 205 -11.01 -0.73 -18.97
N GLU A 206 -9.94 -0.06 -18.52
CA GLU A 206 -8.88 -0.68 -17.70
C GLU A 206 -9.40 -1.15 -16.33
N GLU A 207 -10.29 -0.37 -15.71
CA GLU A 207 -10.91 -0.75 -14.44
C GLU A 207 -11.91 -1.89 -14.63
N ALA A 208 -12.66 -1.86 -15.74
CA ALA A 208 -13.62 -2.90 -16.06
C ALA A 208 -12.94 -4.26 -16.24
N ASP A 209 -11.76 -4.31 -16.87
CA ASP A 209 -10.99 -5.56 -17.03
C ASP A 209 -10.52 -6.13 -15.68
N LEU A 210 -10.05 -5.27 -14.77
CA LEU A 210 -9.65 -5.68 -13.42
C LEU A 210 -10.85 -6.16 -12.60
N LEU A 211 -11.96 -5.41 -12.60
CA LEU A 211 -13.15 -5.76 -11.84
C LEU A 211 -13.82 -7.03 -12.38
N GLN A 212 -13.84 -7.26 -13.70
CA GLN A 212 -14.35 -8.50 -14.31
C GLN A 212 -13.64 -9.75 -13.80
N LYS A 213 -12.36 -9.64 -13.42
CA LYS A 213 -11.59 -10.75 -12.86
C LYS A 213 -11.85 -10.96 -11.38
N LEU A 214 -12.39 -9.95 -10.69
CA LEU A 214 -12.63 -9.97 -9.24
C LEU A 214 -14.06 -10.39 -8.90
N VAL A 215 -15.07 -9.94 -9.65
CA VAL A 215 -16.48 -10.06 -9.26
C VAL A 215 -17.30 -10.91 -10.24
N ILE A 216 -18.28 -11.64 -9.70
CA ILE A 216 -19.12 -12.55 -10.50
C ILE A 216 -20.21 -11.85 -11.30
N ASN A 217 -20.48 -10.57 -11.02
CA ASN A 217 -21.62 -9.85 -11.57
C ASN A 217 -21.23 -8.69 -12.51
N ASP A 218 -20.22 -8.95 -13.34
CA ASP A 218 -19.67 -8.11 -14.41
C ASP A 218 -20.71 -7.27 -15.21
N ARG A 219 -21.81 -7.87 -15.70
CA ARG A 219 -22.85 -7.20 -16.49
C ARG A 219 -23.61 -6.10 -15.74
N GLN A 220 -23.49 -6.06 -14.41
CA GLN A 220 -24.14 -5.08 -13.54
C GLN A 220 -23.16 -4.01 -13.04
N MET A 221 -21.86 -4.10 -13.35
CA MET A 221 -20.84 -3.18 -12.84
C MET A 221 -21.07 -1.73 -13.28
N ASN A 222 -21.63 -1.50 -14.47
CA ASN A 222 -21.96 -0.17 -14.99
C ASN A 222 -23.09 0.55 -14.22
N ARG A 223 -23.60 -0.04 -13.14
CA ARG A 223 -24.58 0.55 -12.22
C ARG A 223 -24.01 0.79 -10.83
N VAL A 224 -22.74 0.42 -10.61
CA VAL A 224 -22.09 0.64 -9.33
C VAL A 224 -21.47 2.01 -9.36
N ASN A 225 -21.87 2.86 -8.43
CA ASN A 225 -21.30 4.18 -8.31
C ASN A 225 -19.91 4.07 -7.67
N PRO A 226 -18.88 4.69 -8.25
CA PRO A 226 -17.65 4.88 -7.53
C PRO A 226 -17.93 5.66 -6.24
N LEU A 227 -17.39 5.20 -5.12
CA LEU A 227 -17.12 5.92 -3.88
C LEU A 227 -16.14 7.07 -4.17
N GLN A 228 -16.49 7.98 -5.08
CA GLN A 228 -15.75 9.22 -5.18
C GLN A 228 -15.93 9.91 -3.83
N PRO A 229 -14.86 10.23 -3.09
CA PRO A 229 -14.98 11.29 -2.13
C PRO A 229 -15.52 12.48 -2.94
N GLN A 230 -16.59 13.12 -2.47
CA GLN A 230 -16.91 14.46 -2.94
C GLN A 230 -15.78 15.38 -2.45
N LEU A 231 -14.59 15.21 -3.00
CA LEU A 231 -13.64 16.28 -3.19
C LEU A 231 -14.40 17.22 -4.10
N LYS A 232 -15.19 18.10 -3.47
CA LYS A 232 -15.45 19.40 -4.03
C LYS A 232 -14.07 19.99 -4.19
N PHE A 233 -13.44 19.72 -5.32
CA PHE A 233 -12.46 20.63 -5.87
C PHE A 233 -13.27 21.91 -6.01
N ALA A 234 -13.26 22.75 -4.96
CA ALA A 234 -13.66 24.13 -5.07
C ALA A 234 -12.94 24.58 -6.32
N ASN A 235 -13.71 24.88 -7.39
CA ASN A 235 -13.21 25.12 -8.74
C ASN A 235 -11.78 25.60 -8.61
N LEU A 236 -10.82 24.67 -8.80
CA LEU A 236 -9.44 25.07 -8.85
C LEU A 236 -9.48 25.87 -10.11
N GLU A 237 -9.65 27.19 -9.98
CA GLU A 237 -9.45 28.08 -11.10
C GLU A 237 -8.12 27.61 -11.62
N LYS A 238 -8.11 27.16 -12.88
CA LYS A 238 -6.86 26.99 -13.60
C LYS A 238 -6.27 28.39 -13.68
N SER A 239 -5.69 28.88 -12.59
CA SER A 239 -4.66 29.89 -12.61
C SER A 239 -3.45 29.19 -13.19
N SER A 240 -3.54 28.96 -14.49
CA SER A 240 -2.38 28.72 -15.31
C SER A 240 -1.51 29.96 -15.15
N ALA A 241 -0.55 29.92 -14.22
CA ALA A 241 0.56 30.87 -14.16
C ALA A 241 1.45 30.78 -15.42
N PHE A 242 1.18 29.80 -16.29
CA PHE A 242 1.81 29.61 -17.57
C PHE A 242 1.48 30.76 -18.52
N GLN A 243 2.53 31.50 -18.90
CA GLN A 243 2.47 32.64 -19.81
C GLN A 243 2.89 32.27 -21.26
N GLY A 244 3.31 31.02 -21.50
CA GLY A 244 3.82 30.55 -22.79
C GLY A 244 2.72 30.10 -23.77
N THR A 245 3.14 29.76 -24.99
CA THR A 245 2.23 29.27 -26.05
C THR A 245 2.14 27.74 -26.07
N ALA A 246 3.24 27.05 -25.74
CA ALA A 246 3.35 25.61 -25.65
C ALA A 246 4.47 25.21 -24.66
N ARG A 247 4.45 23.96 -24.21
CA ARG A 247 5.47 23.40 -23.30
C ARG A 247 5.67 21.91 -23.54
N VAL A 248 6.86 21.42 -23.22
CA VAL A 248 7.19 20.00 -23.19
C VAL A 248 7.42 19.52 -21.77
N ARG A 249 7.17 18.23 -21.56
CA ARG A 249 7.42 17.53 -20.31
C ARG A 249 8.77 16.82 -20.40
N LEU A 250 9.71 17.18 -19.54
CA LEU A 250 10.98 16.50 -19.37
C LEU A 250 10.88 15.64 -18.11
N ILE A 251 11.14 14.34 -18.24
CA ILE A 251 11.13 13.39 -17.13
C ILE A 251 12.58 13.16 -16.70
N VAL A 252 12.82 13.28 -15.41
CA VAL A 252 14.14 13.18 -14.76
C VAL A 252 14.04 12.13 -13.66
N ASP A 253 14.96 11.18 -13.62
CA ASP A 253 14.94 10.04 -12.69
C ASP A 253 16.26 9.85 -11.92
N SER A 254 17.25 10.70 -12.14
CA SER A 254 18.52 10.71 -11.42
C SER A 254 19.10 12.12 -11.25
N ASP A 255 19.98 12.28 -10.27
CA ASP A 255 20.75 13.50 -10.03
C ASP A 255 21.87 13.62 -11.09
N ASP A 256 21.67 14.45 -12.12
CA ASP A 256 22.66 14.63 -13.20
C ASP A 256 22.46 15.95 -13.97
N ILE A 257 23.41 16.27 -14.86
CA ILE A 257 23.25 17.30 -15.89
C ILE A 257 22.54 16.69 -17.10
N TYR A 258 21.33 17.18 -17.36
CA TYR A 258 20.52 16.78 -18.50
C TYR A 258 20.73 17.74 -19.66
N GLN A 259 21.05 17.21 -20.83
CA GLN A 259 21.11 17.94 -22.08
C GLN A 259 19.86 17.64 -22.91
N VAL A 260 19.16 18.69 -23.34
CA VAL A 260 18.01 18.60 -24.25
C VAL A 260 18.32 19.36 -25.53
N ARG A 261 18.46 18.64 -26.63
CA ARG A 261 18.75 19.17 -27.96
C ARG A 261 17.47 19.54 -28.69
N GLY A 262 17.59 20.43 -29.69
CA GLY A 262 16.51 20.66 -30.65
C GLY A 262 16.05 19.37 -31.33
N ALA A 263 16.97 18.48 -31.69
CA ALA A 263 16.64 17.17 -32.25
C ALA A 263 15.73 16.33 -31.34
N ASP A 264 15.92 16.38 -30.02
CA ASP A 264 15.07 15.66 -29.06
C ASP A 264 13.64 16.24 -29.04
N LEU A 265 13.51 17.57 -29.18
CA LEU A 265 12.22 18.24 -29.27
C LEU A 265 11.51 17.94 -30.60
N GLU A 266 12.24 17.85 -31.72
CA GLU A 266 11.69 17.42 -33.01
C GLU A 266 11.17 15.98 -32.95
N GLU A 267 11.92 15.07 -32.33
CA GLU A 267 11.49 13.69 -32.10
C GLU A 267 10.22 13.63 -31.24
N ALA A 268 10.09 14.52 -30.26
CA ALA A 268 8.88 14.71 -29.46
C ALA A 268 7.72 15.38 -30.23
N GLY A 269 7.89 15.69 -31.51
CA GLY A 269 6.86 16.25 -32.39
C GLY A 269 6.71 17.78 -32.30
N ILE A 270 7.71 18.47 -31.75
CA ILE A 270 7.73 19.93 -31.66
C ILE A 270 8.35 20.50 -32.92
N ASN A 271 7.70 21.51 -33.50
CA ASN A 271 8.27 22.27 -34.60
C ASN A 271 9.23 23.34 -34.04
N LEU A 272 10.53 23.20 -34.31
CA LEU A 272 11.52 24.13 -33.74
C LEU A 272 11.33 25.59 -34.20
N SER A 273 10.72 25.82 -35.37
CA SER A 273 10.41 27.18 -35.82
C SER A 273 9.43 27.92 -34.90
N ASP A 274 8.73 27.21 -34.03
CA ASP A 274 7.79 27.79 -33.07
C ASP A 274 8.49 28.26 -31.78
N ILE A 275 9.78 27.93 -31.61
CA ILE A 275 10.57 28.21 -30.41
C ILE A 275 11.41 29.47 -30.64
N ASP A 276 11.16 30.51 -29.83
CA ASP A 276 12.10 31.61 -29.67
C ASP A 276 13.06 31.28 -28.50
N PRO A 277 14.35 31.00 -28.76
CA PRO A 277 15.30 30.55 -27.74
C PRO A 277 15.48 31.56 -26.58
N ARG A 278 15.21 32.85 -26.83
CA ARG A 278 15.29 33.92 -25.82
C ARG A 278 14.15 33.83 -24.80
N THR A 279 13.06 33.17 -25.16
CA THR A 279 11.87 33.00 -24.32
C THR A 279 11.82 31.64 -23.61
N LEU A 280 12.83 30.78 -23.82
CA LEU A 280 12.90 29.49 -23.15
C LEU A 280 12.89 29.67 -21.63
N ARG A 281 12.06 28.87 -20.96
CA ARG A 281 11.89 28.86 -19.51
C ARG A 281 11.70 27.43 -19.03
N LEU A 282 12.47 27.04 -18.03
CA LEU A 282 12.39 25.74 -17.38
C LEU A 282 11.82 25.91 -15.97
N GLU A 283 10.83 25.08 -15.62
CA GLU A 283 10.20 25.11 -14.30
C GLU A 283 10.12 23.70 -13.70
N ASN A 284 10.39 23.60 -12.40
CA ASN A 284 10.12 22.40 -11.61
C ASN A 284 9.28 22.78 -10.39
N ARG A 285 8.17 22.07 -10.17
CA ARG A 285 7.23 22.32 -9.06
C ARG A 285 6.76 23.80 -8.94
N GLY A 286 6.67 24.50 -10.07
CA GLY A 286 6.27 25.90 -10.15
C GLY A 286 7.37 26.90 -9.78
N LEU A 287 8.60 26.43 -9.56
CA LEU A 287 9.79 27.25 -9.36
C LEU A 287 10.63 27.23 -10.64
N GLU A 288 11.17 28.39 -10.97
CA GLU A 288 12.02 28.57 -12.13
C GLU A 288 13.41 27.94 -11.90
N VAL A 289 13.88 27.20 -12.91
CA VAL A 289 15.17 26.49 -12.88
C VAL A 289 16.09 27.15 -13.91
N ALA A 290 17.28 27.58 -13.45
CA ALA A 290 18.30 28.10 -14.35
C ALA A 290 18.89 26.99 -15.22
N PHE A 291 19.16 27.28 -16.48
CA PHE A 291 19.78 26.36 -17.42
C PHE A 291 20.83 27.10 -18.27
N PHE A 292 21.80 26.35 -18.78
CA PHE A 292 22.77 26.80 -19.77
C PHE A 292 22.20 26.59 -21.17
N LEU A 293 22.44 27.51 -22.09
CA LEU A 293 21.88 27.46 -23.45
C LEU A 293 22.99 27.69 -24.46
N ILE A 294 23.10 26.81 -25.44
CA ILE A 294 24.03 26.92 -26.57
C ILE A 294 23.21 27.02 -27.86
N GLY A 295 23.64 27.93 -28.74
CA GLY A 295 23.06 28.08 -30.08
C GLY A 295 22.13 29.28 -30.28
N ASP A 296 21.82 30.05 -29.25
CA ASP A 296 20.81 31.11 -29.29
C ASP A 296 21.18 32.40 -30.05
N ARG A 297 22.39 32.48 -30.62
CA ARG A 297 22.99 33.73 -31.12
C ARG A 297 22.36 34.25 -32.41
N ASP A 298 21.83 33.35 -33.25
CA ASP A 298 21.13 33.71 -34.48
C ASP A 298 19.63 33.95 -34.26
N GLY A 299 19.14 33.70 -33.05
CA GLY A 299 17.74 33.88 -32.67
C GLY A 299 16.81 32.77 -33.15
N GLU A 300 17.36 31.69 -33.71
CA GLU A 300 16.64 30.48 -34.10
C GLU A 300 17.05 29.34 -33.17
N PHE A 301 16.14 28.39 -32.91
CA PHE A 301 16.49 27.17 -32.20
C PHE A 301 16.56 26.03 -33.21
N ASN A 302 17.76 25.54 -33.44
CA ASN A 302 18.10 24.52 -34.43
C ASN A 302 18.26 23.15 -33.78
N ALA A 303 18.33 22.09 -34.60
CA ALA A 303 18.47 20.72 -34.11
C ALA A 303 19.74 20.47 -33.27
N GLU A 304 20.82 21.21 -33.54
CA GLU A 304 22.10 21.11 -32.81
C GLU A 304 22.17 22.02 -31.58
N ASP A 305 21.22 22.94 -31.43
CA ASP A 305 21.14 23.81 -30.27
C ASP A 305 20.62 23.01 -29.08
N TYR A 306 21.07 23.36 -27.88
CA TYR A 306 20.73 22.58 -26.70
C TYR A 306 20.71 23.42 -25.45
N LEU A 307 19.94 22.94 -24.48
CA LEU A 307 19.97 23.44 -23.12
C LEU A 307 20.49 22.36 -22.16
N GLU A 308 21.21 22.79 -21.14
CA GLU A 308 21.73 21.95 -20.06
C GLU A 308 21.22 22.43 -18.71
N PHE A 309 20.73 21.52 -17.88
CA PHE A 309 20.26 21.85 -16.53
C PHE A 309 20.58 20.71 -15.55
N TRP A 310 20.71 21.06 -14.27
CA TRP A 310 20.80 20.07 -13.20
C TRP A 310 19.39 19.53 -12.89
N GLY A 311 19.18 18.25 -13.15
CA GLY A 311 17.94 17.55 -12.83
C GLY A 311 18.08 16.78 -11.54
N GLU A 312 17.05 16.81 -10.72
CA GLU A 312 16.93 16.02 -9.49
C GLU A 312 15.67 15.14 -9.60
N PRO A 313 15.71 13.86 -9.20
CA PRO A 313 14.55 13.00 -9.16
C PRO A 313 13.57 13.45 -8.06
N ASN A 314 12.43 12.78 -7.96
CA ASN A 314 11.43 13.12 -6.95
C ASN A 314 11.89 12.65 -5.57
N GLN A 315 12.68 13.51 -4.95
CA GLN A 315 13.13 13.36 -3.57
C GLN A 315 12.60 14.51 -2.71
N ARG A 316 12.56 14.26 -1.41
CA ARG A 316 12.28 15.22 -0.34
C ARG A 316 10.92 15.92 -0.48
N THR A 317 9.98 15.30 -1.18
CA THR A 317 8.62 15.84 -1.42
C THR A 317 7.81 15.95 -0.15
N LEU A 318 8.05 15.03 0.81
CA LEU A 318 7.33 14.94 2.06
C LEU A 318 8.23 15.10 3.30
N ILE A 319 9.50 15.50 3.13
CA ILE A 319 10.49 15.51 4.22
C ILE A 319 10.10 16.41 5.40
N ASP A 320 9.35 17.48 5.15
CA ASP A 320 8.85 18.39 6.19
C ASP A 320 7.77 17.75 7.07
N GLN A 321 7.02 16.80 6.51
CA GLN A 321 5.95 16.07 7.21
C GLN A 321 6.46 14.74 7.78
N TYR A 322 7.36 14.07 7.05
CA TYR A 322 7.92 12.75 7.35
C TYR A 322 9.44 12.80 7.13
N PRO A 323 10.23 13.17 8.17
CA PRO A 323 11.67 13.38 8.03
C PRO A 323 12.48 12.08 7.77
N ASP A 324 11.83 10.93 7.90
CA ASP A 324 12.31 9.60 7.53
C ASP A 324 12.09 9.26 6.05
N VAL A 325 11.27 10.04 5.33
CA VAL A 325 10.93 9.80 3.92
C VAL A 325 11.76 10.73 3.03
N TYR A 326 12.93 10.26 2.62
CA TYR A 326 13.80 11.00 1.70
C TYR A 326 13.37 10.82 0.25
N SER A 327 13.07 9.59 -0.18
CA SER A 327 12.53 9.30 -1.51
C SER A 327 11.03 9.58 -1.55
N ASP A 328 10.48 10.02 -2.68
CA ASP A 328 9.02 10.11 -2.82
C ASP A 328 8.39 8.71 -2.79
N PRO A 329 7.33 8.48 -1.98
CA PRO A 329 6.77 7.15 -1.82
C PRO A 329 5.95 6.66 -3.03
N PHE A 330 5.71 7.52 -4.03
CA PHE A 330 4.89 7.22 -5.19
C PHE A 330 5.69 7.09 -6.49
N THR A 331 6.71 7.93 -6.70
CA THR A 331 7.54 7.87 -7.92
C THR A 331 8.88 8.58 -7.77
N ASP A 332 9.94 7.97 -8.30
CA ASP A 332 11.25 8.62 -8.40
C ASP A 332 11.32 9.60 -9.59
N GLU A 333 10.37 9.53 -10.54
CA GLU A 333 10.31 10.40 -11.71
C GLU A 333 9.87 11.83 -11.33
N ASN A 334 10.75 12.80 -11.52
CA ASN A 334 10.42 14.22 -11.44
C ASN A 334 10.10 14.79 -12.82
N VAL A 335 9.27 15.84 -12.84
CA VAL A 335 8.83 16.48 -14.08
C VAL A 335 9.27 17.93 -14.11
N TYR A 336 10.07 18.25 -15.12
CA TYR A 336 10.44 19.61 -15.50
C TYR A 336 9.62 20.03 -16.71
N TRP A 337 9.15 21.27 -16.72
CA TRP A 337 8.39 21.85 -17.81
C TRP A 337 9.25 22.86 -18.54
N LEU A 338 9.59 22.56 -19.79
CA LEU A 338 10.26 23.50 -20.68
C LEU A 338 9.21 24.20 -21.55
N SER A 339 9.26 25.53 -21.60
CA SER A 339 8.27 26.37 -22.26
C SER A 339 8.89 27.52 -23.03
N TRP A 340 8.12 28.12 -23.95
CA TRP A 340 8.54 29.26 -24.77
C TRP A 340 7.34 30.18 -25.13
N GLY A 341 7.65 31.37 -25.64
CA GLY A 341 6.69 32.39 -26.06
C GLY A 341 6.21 33.32 -24.95
N GLY A 342 6.81 33.26 -23.76
CA GLY A 342 6.56 34.17 -22.63
C GLY A 342 7.80 35.01 -22.29
N ASP A 343 7.88 35.47 -21.03
CA ASP A 343 9.05 36.20 -20.52
C ASP A 343 10.30 35.31 -20.48
N PRO A 344 11.50 35.86 -20.77
CA PRO A 344 12.77 35.14 -20.69
C PRO A 344 12.93 34.40 -19.36
N GLY A 345 13.37 33.14 -19.44
CA GLY A 345 13.62 32.33 -18.25
C GLY A 345 14.98 32.62 -17.59
N ALA A 346 15.20 32.02 -16.42
CA ALA A 346 16.50 32.02 -15.75
C ALA A 346 17.58 31.36 -16.61
N ARG A 347 18.80 31.91 -16.59
CA ARG A 347 19.97 31.42 -17.32
C ARG A 347 21.15 31.25 -16.38
N MET A 348 21.92 30.20 -16.59
CA MET A 348 23.26 30.09 -15.99
C MET A 348 24.17 31.13 -16.63
N VAL A 349 25.07 31.72 -15.84
CA VAL A 349 26.06 32.70 -16.30
C VAL A 349 27.41 32.02 -16.39
N GLU A 350 28.16 32.30 -17.46
CA GLU A 350 29.54 31.87 -17.56
C GLU A 350 30.43 32.73 -16.66
N GLU A 351 31.13 32.09 -15.72
CA GLU A 351 32.14 32.72 -14.89
C GLU A 351 33.54 32.22 -15.27
N SER A 352 34.52 33.12 -15.27
CA SER A 352 35.91 32.74 -15.54
C SER A 352 36.47 31.97 -14.35
N GLY A 353 36.82 30.71 -14.56
CA GLY A 353 37.60 29.91 -13.60
C GLY A 353 39.10 30.27 -13.55
N SER A 354 39.51 31.38 -14.17
CA SER A 354 40.91 31.80 -14.16
C SER A 354 41.32 32.27 -12.78
N ILE A 355 42.52 31.89 -12.33
CA ILE A 355 43.12 32.44 -11.12
C ILE A 355 43.41 33.92 -11.38
N THR A 356 42.63 34.80 -10.76
CA THR A 356 42.78 36.26 -10.91
C THR A 356 43.85 36.84 -9.97
N THR A 357 44.16 36.12 -8.89
CA THR A 357 45.12 36.53 -7.86
C THR A 357 45.89 35.31 -7.37
N ASP A 358 47.21 35.30 -7.57
CA ASP A 358 48.11 34.23 -7.12
C ASP A 358 49.13 34.71 -6.07
N THR A 359 49.16 36.02 -5.77
CA THR A 359 50.03 36.60 -4.74
C THR A 359 49.66 36.10 -3.34
N PRO A 360 50.58 35.46 -2.60
CA PRO A 360 50.33 35.05 -1.22
C PRO A 360 49.95 36.25 -0.34
N GLY A 361 48.80 36.17 0.35
CA GLY A 361 48.30 37.22 1.25
C GLY A 361 47.21 38.13 0.65
N GLU A 362 46.92 38.01 -0.65
CA GLU A 362 45.84 38.75 -1.32
C GLU A 362 44.56 37.92 -1.51
N PHE A 363 44.56 36.66 -1.06
CA PHE A 363 43.40 35.78 -1.06
C PHE A 363 43.43 34.87 0.18
N ASN A 364 42.26 34.38 0.59
CA ASN A 364 42.15 33.32 1.58
C ASN A 364 42.00 31.99 0.85
N PRO A 365 43.00 31.10 0.86
CA PRO A 365 42.83 29.77 0.30
C PRO A 365 41.75 29.02 1.09
N SER A 366 40.75 28.50 0.38
CA SER A 366 39.88 27.45 0.91
C SER A 366 40.56 26.12 0.60
N PHE A 367 40.94 25.39 1.64
CA PHE A 367 41.55 24.06 1.50
C PHE A 367 40.51 22.96 1.45
N PHE A 368 39.38 23.17 2.13
CA PHE A 368 38.25 22.26 2.18
C PHE A 368 36.94 23.05 2.30
N PHE A 369 35.85 22.39 1.92
CA PHE A 369 34.48 22.87 2.07
C PHE A 369 33.59 21.75 2.60
N THR A 370 32.46 22.11 3.20
CA THR A 370 31.48 21.13 3.68
C THR A 370 30.58 20.71 2.53
N SER A 371 30.50 19.39 2.29
CA SER A 371 29.49 18.78 1.43
C SER A 371 28.60 17.84 2.23
N THR A 372 27.33 17.70 1.84
CA THR A 372 26.38 16.75 2.44
C THR A 372 26.17 15.59 1.49
N GLN A 373 26.48 14.37 1.93
CA GLN A 373 26.18 13.14 1.19
C GLN A 373 25.00 12.42 1.86
N HIS A 374 24.03 11.97 1.07
CA HIS A 374 22.92 11.12 1.52
C HIS A 374 23.12 9.70 0.98
N PHE A 375 22.92 8.70 1.84
CA PHE A 375 23.06 7.29 1.48
C PHE A 375 21.80 6.53 1.88
N GLU A 376 21.06 6.07 0.88
CA GLU A 376 19.84 5.28 1.06
C GLU A 376 19.65 4.37 -0.14
N GLU A 377 19.22 3.12 0.10
CA GLU A 377 18.90 2.19 -0.96
C GLU A 377 17.54 1.56 -0.71
N ASN A 378 16.63 1.62 -1.68
CA ASN A 378 15.28 1.09 -1.52
C ASN A 378 15.23 -0.44 -1.74
N ARG A 379 15.98 -1.23 -0.95
CA ARG A 379 16.11 -2.69 -1.14
C ARG A 379 15.02 -3.51 -0.44
N ARG A 380 14.39 -2.96 0.60
CA ARG A 380 13.42 -3.70 1.41
C ARG A 380 12.18 -2.86 1.70
N PHE A 381 11.04 -3.29 1.16
CA PHE A 381 9.75 -2.73 1.55
C PHE A 381 9.27 -3.39 2.85
N GLU A 382 8.95 -2.59 3.86
CA GLU A 382 8.33 -3.07 5.11
C GLU A 382 6.96 -2.42 5.32
N ARG A 383 6.00 -3.25 5.72
CA ARG A 383 4.65 -2.81 6.10
C ARG A 383 4.62 -2.59 7.60
N GLN A 384 4.66 -1.34 8.04
CA GLN A 384 4.76 -0.95 9.45
C GLN A 384 3.36 -0.80 10.07
N GLY A 385 2.47 -1.74 9.75
CA GLY A 385 1.02 -1.62 9.98
C GLY A 385 0.54 -1.80 11.42
N ALA A 386 1.43 -2.13 12.37
CA ALA A 386 1.04 -2.37 13.75
C ALA A 386 0.95 -1.08 14.57
N SER A 387 1.77 -0.07 14.29
CA SER A 387 1.81 1.18 15.05
C SER A 387 0.75 2.21 14.63
N TYR A 388 0.13 2.08 13.44
CA TYR A 388 -0.77 3.11 12.91
C TYR A 388 -1.88 2.55 11.99
N GLN A 389 -2.78 1.73 12.52
CA GLN A 389 -3.91 1.11 11.78
C GLN A 389 -4.88 2.11 11.12
N GLU A 390 -4.86 3.37 11.53
CA GLU A 390 -5.76 4.45 11.07
C GLU A 390 -5.06 5.49 10.17
N LYS A 391 -3.79 5.27 9.80
CA LYS A 391 -3.04 6.19 8.92
C LYS A 391 -2.95 5.66 7.50
N LEU A 392 -2.75 6.56 6.55
CA LEU A 392 -2.55 6.22 5.15
C LEU A 392 -1.23 5.46 4.98
N SER A 393 -1.23 4.41 4.16
CA SER A 393 -0.09 3.49 4.03
C SER A 393 1.22 4.20 3.70
N TYR A 394 1.21 5.22 2.83
CA TYR A 394 2.42 5.96 2.44
C TYR A 394 3.10 6.74 3.58
N GLN A 395 2.45 6.86 4.75
CA GLN A 395 3.03 7.54 5.91
C GLN A 395 3.98 6.62 6.70
N ARG A 396 3.90 5.30 6.51
CA ARG A 396 4.59 4.31 7.36
C ARG A 396 5.05 3.06 6.62
N ASP A 397 4.31 2.60 5.62
CA ASP A 397 4.80 1.57 4.71
C ASP A 397 5.82 2.20 3.78
N GLN A 398 7.08 1.80 3.92
CA GLN A 398 8.21 2.47 3.29
C GLN A 398 9.25 1.46 2.81
N TRP A 399 10.11 1.95 1.92
CA TRP A 399 11.34 1.28 1.56
C TRP A 399 12.43 1.63 2.57
N PHE A 400 13.25 0.63 2.90
CA PHE A 400 14.37 0.74 3.81
C PHE A 400 15.64 0.23 3.13
N PHE A 401 16.78 0.72 3.63
CA PHE A 401 18.14 0.34 3.21
C PHE A 401 18.29 -1.17 3.04
N ASP A 402 17.85 -1.94 4.04
CA ASP A 402 17.81 -3.39 4.06
C ASP A 402 16.84 -3.90 5.14
N SER A 403 17.00 -5.14 5.62
CA SER A 403 16.19 -5.71 6.70
C SER A 403 16.46 -5.13 8.10
N GLY A 404 17.43 -4.22 8.23
CA GLY A 404 17.87 -3.60 9.47
C GLY A 404 18.72 -4.51 10.35
N ILE A 405 18.69 -4.23 11.65
CA ILE A 405 19.53 -4.88 12.66
C ILE A 405 18.63 -5.66 13.64
N LYS A 406 18.97 -6.92 13.92
CA LYS A 406 18.29 -7.73 14.95
C LYS A 406 19.12 -7.74 16.24
N ALA A 407 18.49 -7.44 17.37
CA ALA A 407 19.13 -7.55 18.67
C ALA A 407 19.31 -9.04 19.10
N VAL A 408 20.42 -9.44 19.71
CA VAL A 408 21.69 -8.71 19.86
C VAL A 408 22.51 -8.89 18.58
N GLY A 409 22.94 -7.80 17.96
CA GLY A 409 23.65 -7.85 16.68
C GLY A 409 24.27 -6.51 16.25
N LYS A 410 25.13 -6.57 15.24
CA LYS A 410 25.77 -5.42 14.59
C LYS A 410 25.61 -5.57 13.07
N GLN A 411 25.36 -4.45 12.39
CA GLN A 411 25.37 -4.35 10.93
C GLN A 411 26.39 -3.29 10.52
N GLN A 412 27.04 -3.51 9.38
CA GLN A 412 27.99 -2.57 8.79
C GLN A 412 27.49 -2.13 7.42
N TYR A 413 27.57 -0.83 7.16
CA TYR A 413 27.25 -0.23 5.87
C TYR A 413 28.52 0.45 5.37
N GLU A 414 28.93 0.10 4.16
CA GLU A 414 30.10 0.68 3.49
C GLU A 414 29.61 1.65 2.42
N PHE A 415 30.23 2.82 2.36
CA PHE A 415 29.95 3.83 1.35
C PHE A 415 31.25 4.53 0.94
N GLU A 416 31.31 5.01 -0.29
CA GLU A 416 32.45 5.74 -0.84
C GLU A 416 32.22 7.24 -0.73
N LEU A 417 33.24 7.96 -0.24
CA LEU A 417 33.26 9.42 -0.25
C LEU A 417 34.21 9.88 -1.36
N ILE A 418 33.73 10.79 -2.19
CA ILE A 418 34.54 11.38 -3.26
C ILE A 418 35.39 12.51 -2.67
N HIS A 419 36.71 12.35 -2.71
CA HIS A 419 37.70 13.34 -2.25
C HIS A 419 37.49 13.90 -0.83
N PRO A 420 37.34 13.07 0.22
CA PRO A 420 37.28 13.56 1.59
C PRO A 420 38.62 14.20 1.99
N ASP A 421 38.58 15.40 2.58
CA ASP A 421 39.78 16.05 3.13
C ASP A 421 40.03 15.56 4.56
N GLU A 422 40.98 14.62 4.70
CA GLU A 422 41.40 14.05 5.99
C GLU A 422 42.16 15.05 6.89
N SER A 423 42.56 16.20 6.35
CA SER A 423 43.26 17.27 7.07
C SER A 423 42.33 18.37 7.59
N SER A 424 41.04 18.28 7.27
CA SER A 424 40.02 19.21 7.75
C SER A 424 39.95 19.22 9.28
N PHE A 425 39.96 20.41 9.86
CA PHE A 425 39.68 20.61 11.28
C PHE A 425 38.17 20.77 11.56
N ASN A 426 37.33 20.82 10.53
CA ASN A 426 35.88 20.83 10.69
C ASN A 426 35.39 19.42 11.01
N PRO A 427 34.56 19.23 12.05
CA PRO A 427 34.03 17.92 12.39
C PRO A 427 33.07 17.42 11.30
N VAL A 428 33.07 16.10 11.08
CA VAL A 428 32.05 15.47 10.24
C VAL A 428 30.73 15.46 11.02
N THR A 429 29.63 15.83 10.36
CA THR A 429 28.29 15.68 10.92
C THR A 429 27.64 14.44 10.32
N VAL A 430 27.18 13.52 11.17
CA VAL A 430 26.53 12.28 10.79
C VAL A 430 25.13 12.28 11.38
N SER A 431 24.14 11.90 10.57
CA SER A 431 22.76 11.69 10.98
C SER A 431 22.26 10.40 10.37
N VAL A 432 21.67 9.53 11.19
CA VAL A 432 21.07 8.27 10.79
C VAL A 432 19.61 8.29 11.21
N MET A 433 18.72 8.02 10.27
CA MET A 433 17.30 7.79 10.53
C MET A 433 17.03 6.30 10.60
N MET A 434 16.28 5.85 11.60
CA MET A 434 15.91 4.45 11.79
C MET A 434 14.43 4.34 12.13
N ALA A 435 13.80 3.22 11.77
CA ALA A 435 12.47 2.84 12.25
C ALA A 435 12.54 1.49 12.94
N GLY A 436 11.81 1.35 14.06
CA GLY A 436 11.72 0.07 14.74
C GLY A 436 10.87 -0.91 13.93
N LYS A 437 11.20 -2.20 13.99
CA LYS A 437 10.40 -3.27 13.35
C LYS A 437 9.52 -4.03 14.34
N SER A 438 9.96 -4.08 15.60
CA SER A 438 9.24 -4.74 16.68
C SER A 438 7.91 -4.06 16.94
N PHE A 439 6.89 -4.82 17.27
CA PHE A 439 5.62 -4.31 17.78
C PHE A 439 5.21 -5.20 18.95
N GLY A 440 4.89 -4.63 20.10
CA GLY A 440 4.58 -5.48 21.25
C GLY A 440 4.55 -4.84 22.63
N ALA A 441 4.64 -3.51 22.76
CA ALA A 441 4.34 -2.88 24.06
C ALA A 441 2.89 -3.15 24.56
N ALA A 442 2.00 -3.70 23.71
CA ALA A 442 0.69 -4.21 24.10
C ALA A 442 0.68 -5.66 24.63
N PHE A 443 1.77 -6.42 24.44
CA PHE A 443 1.88 -7.83 24.87
C PHE A 443 2.86 -8.05 26.02
N ASN A 444 3.73 -7.07 26.29
CA ASN A 444 4.60 -7.06 27.47
C ASN A 444 4.09 -6.01 28.46
N ASP A 445 4.00 -6.35 29.75
CA ASP A 445 3.64 -5.39 30.82
C ASP A 445 4.63 -4.20 30.93
N VAL A 446 5.79 -4.29 30.27
CA VAL A 446 6.83 -3.25 30.20
C VAL A 446 7.32 -3.09 28.76
N PRO A 447 7.23 -1.88 28.17
CA PRO A 447 7.83 -1.58 26.86
C PRO A 447 9.35 -1.78 26.90
N ILE A 448 9.89 -2.54 25.95
CA ILE A 448 11.34 -2.69 25.78
C ILE A 448 11.79 -1.65 24.74
N ALA A 449 12.63 -0.71 25.18
CA ALA A 449 13.20 0.30 24.29
C ALA A 449 14.20 -0.34 23.34
N HIS A 450 14.24 0.16 22.11
CA HIS A 450 15.31 -0.12 21.19
C HIS A 450 16.59 0.58 21.67
N ASP A 451 17.66 -0.19 21.87
CA ASP A 451 18.98 0.31 22.22
C ASP A 451 19.93 0.08 21.04
N VAL A 452 20.29 1.16 20.35
CA VAL A 452 21.17 1.14 19.18
C VAL A 452 22.25 2.20 19.35
N GLN A 453 23.48 1.85 18.99
CA GLN A 453 24.62 2.73 18.95
C GLN A 453 25.13 2.84 17.51
N VAL A 454 25.46 4.05 17.08
CA VAL A 454 26.00 4.33 15.76
C VAL A 454 27.47 4.74 15.88
N TRP A 455 28.30 4.15 15.04
CA TRP A 455 29.70 4.50 14.87
C TRP A 455 29.98 4.78 13.40
N LEU A 456 30.81 5.80 13.14
CA LEU A 456 31.44 6.01 11.84
C LEU A 456 32.91 5.63 11.99
N ASN A 457 33.34 4.58 11.30
CA ASN A 457 34.64 3.93 11.53
C ASN A 457 34.83 3.62 13.03
N ASN A 458 35.80 4.24 13.68
CA ASN A 458 36.08 4.10 15.11
C ASN A 458 35.54 5.26 15.97
N GLY A 459 34.88 6.25 15.34
CA GLY A 459 34.28 7.40 16.02
C GLY A 459 32.83 7.12 16.45
N PHE A 460 32.51 7.39 17.71
CA PHE A 460 31.13 7.31 18.20
C PHE A 460 30.29 8.48 17.70
N VAL A 461 29.16 8.17 17.07
CA VAL A 461 28.21 9.16 16.55
C VAL A 461 27.17 9.48 17.61
N GLY A 462 26.49 8.46 18.13
CA GLY A 462 25.42 8.63 19.11
C GLY A 462 24.68 7.32 19.41
N SER A 463 23.77 7.40 20.38
CA SER A 463 22.84 6.31 20.72
C SER A 463 21.40 6.72 20.43
N ALA A 464 20.56 5.73 20.18
CA ALA A 464 19.13 5.92 20.12
C ALA A 464 18.57 6.55 21.41
N PRO A 465 17.50 7.35 21.33
CA PRO A 465 16.88 7.91 22.52
C PRO A 465 16.22 6.77 23.32
N GLY A 466 16.32 6.82 24.65
CA GLY A 466 15.83 5.75 25.53
C GLY A 466 14.30 5.58 25.56
N ASN A 467 13.57 6.37 24.77
CA ASN A 467 12.13 6.29 24.58
C ASN A 467 11.75 5.84 23.15
N TRP A 468 12.66 5.21 22.42
CA TRP A 468 12.35 4.63 21.11
C TRP A 468 11.75 3.23 21.29
N PHE A 469 10.46 3.08 20.96
CA PHE A 469 9.72 1.83 21.14
C PHE A 469 9.00 1.41 19.85
N ASP A 470 8.57 0.15 19.80
CA ASP A 470 7.73 -0.41 18.74
C ASP A 470 8.21 -0.03 17.32
N GLN A 471 7.29 0.40 16.45
CA GLN A 471 7.60 0.81 15.08
C GLN A 471 7.76 2.33 14.93
N ASP A 472 8.14 3.03 16.01
CA ASP A 472 8.44 4.46 15.92
C ASP A 472 9.77 4.72 15.22
N THR A 473 9.98 5.98 14.82
CA THR A 473 11.21 6.45 14.18
C THR A 473 12.16 7.07 15.20
N ALA A 474 13.47 6.86 15.02
CA ALA A 474 14.51 7.53 15.78
C ALA A 474 15.52 8.20 14.85
N ARG A 475 15.94 9.40 15.23
CA ARG A 475 17.07 10.12 14.62
C ARG A 475 18.26 10.04 15.55
N ILE A 476 19.37 9.46 15.08
CA ILE A 476 20.63 9.38 15.80
C ILE A 476 21.62 10.26 15.04
N ALA A 477 22.07 11.34 15.67
CA ALA A 477 23.02 12.26 15.05
C ALA A 477 24.08 12.68 16.07
N ASN A 478 25.25 13.08 15.57
CA ASN A 478 26.25 13.71 16.41
C ASN A 478 26.08 15.24 16.42
N VAL A 479 26.68 15.88 17.41
CA VAL A 479 26.94 17.32 17.40
C VAL A 479 28.45 17.50 17.57
N GLY A 480 29.17 17.55 16.45
CA GLY A 480 30.52 18.11 16.36
C GLY A 480 31.70 17.28 16.92
N ASN A 481 31.61 15.94 16.99
CA ASN A 481 32.65 15.11 17.63
C ASN A 481 33.14 13.87 16.84
N SER A 482 32.73 13.65 15.59
CA SER A 482 33.34 12.57 14.78
C SER A 482 34.49 13.12 13.94
N THR A 483 35.69 12.65 14.29
CA THR A 483 36.94 12.80 13.53
C THR A 483 36.98 11.84 12.35
#